data_AF-A0A5E4M406-F1
#
_entry.id   AF-A0A5E4M406-F1
#
_cell.length_a   1.000
_cell.length_b   1.000
_cell.length_c   1.000
_cell.angle_alpha   90.00
_cell.angle_beta   90.00
_cell.angle_gamma   90.00
#
_symmetry.space_group_name_H-M   'P 1'
#
loop_
_entity.id
_entity.type
_entity.pdbx_description
1 polymer ?
#
loop_
_entity_poly.entity_id
_entity_poly.type
_entity_poly.pdbx_seq_one_letter_code
_entity_poly.pdbx_strand_id
1 'polypeptide(L)'
;MDFSTICQLLVLFLILNVVLAGDMMRKSIVYDKKTPNVFYCPLNKPTGFDKLFVHSRPLKKLCEFDGKPLPEDYKSDCFQDVDETEYACKEKYRIMKRLSKKQMDNLFGNND
;
A
#
# COMPACT_ATOMS: atom_id res chain seq x y z
N MET A 1 -28.73 -18.42 28.52
CA MET A 1 -27.38 -18.09 28.03
C MET A 1 -26.54 -17.79 29.24
N ASP A 2 -25.62 -18.68 29.58
CA ASP A 2 -24.83 -18.56 30.79
C ASP A 2 -23.78 -17.45 30.64
N PHE A 3 -23.41 -16.81 31.74
CA PHE A 3 -22.39 -15.74 31.76
C PHE A 3 -21.09 -16.16 31.05
N SER A 4 -20.70 -17.45 31.16
CA SER A 4 -19.56 -18.04 30.46
C SER A 4 -19.71 -17.99 28.92
N THR A 5 -20.88 -18.36 28.41
CA THR A 5 -21.18 -18.33 26.95
C THR A 5 -21.18 -16.92 26.39
N ILE A 6 -21.68 -15.94 27.15
CA ILE A 6 -21.65 -14.52 26.77
C ILE A 6 -20.21 -14.02 26.68
N CYS A 7 -19.35 -14.41 27.65
CA CYS A 7 -17.95 -14.03 27.67
C CYS A 7 -17.17 -14.61 26.47
N GLN A 8 -17.42 -15.88 26.12
CA GLN A 8 -16.81 -16.52 24.94
C GLN A 8 -17.20 -15.82 23.63
N LEU A 9 -18.48 -15.46 23.47
CA LEU A 9 -18.97 -14.75 22.28
C LEU A 9 -18.36 -13.34 22.18
N LEU A 10 -18.20 -12.63 23.29
CA LEU A 10 -17.56 -11.31 23.32
C LEU A 10 -16.08 -11.39 22.92
N VAL A 11 -15.34 -12.37 23.44
CA VAL A 11 -13.93 -12.58 23.07
C VAL A 11 -13.80 -12.91 21.59
N LEU A 12 -14.67 -13.79 21.06
CA LEU A 12 -14.68 -14.12 19.63
C LEU A 12 -14.97 -12.90 18.75
N PHE A 13 -15.94 -12.07 19.17
CA PHE A 13 -16.28 -10.83 18.47
C PHE A 13 -15.11 -9.83 18.49
N LEU A 14 -14.41 -9.68 19.61
CA LEU A 14 -13.23 -8.82 19.70
C LEU A 14 -12.09 -9.28 18.78
N ILE A 15 -11.81 -10.59 18.73
CA ILE A 15 -10.80 -11.16 17.82
C ILE A 15 -11.19 -10.91 16.36
N LEU A 16 -12.46 -11.09 16.01
CA LEU A 16 -12.96 -10.83 14.65
C LEU A 16 -12.77 -9.35 14.24
N ASN A 17 -13.05 -8.41 15.14
CA ASN A 17 -12.83 -6.98 14.87
C ASN A 17 -11.34 -6.64 14.69
N VAL A 18 -10.43 -7.26 15.45
CA VAL A 18 -8.98 -7.07 15.28
C VAL A 18 -8.48 -7.58 13.92
N VAL A 19 -9.01 -8.72 13.45
CA VAL A 19 -8.67 -9.26 12.12
C VAL A 19 -9.21 -8.36 11.00
N LEU A 20 -10.43 -7.81 11.14
CA LEU A 20 -10.98 -6.85 10.17
C LEU A 20 -10.27 -5.48 10.20
N ALA A 21 -9.76 -5.05 11.35
CA ALA A 21 -9.05 -3.78 11.50
C ALA A 21 -7.64 -3.77 10.90
N GLY A 22 -7.17 -4.91 10.38
CA GLY A 22 -5.82 -5.10 9.85
C GLY A 22 -5.42 -4.19 8.68
N ASP A 23 -6.29 -3.32 8.18
CA ASP A 23 -6.06 -2.56 6.96
C ASP A 23 -6.25 -1.04 7.01
N MET A 24 -6.23 -0.44 8.20
CA MET A 24 -6.19 1.03 8.28
C MET A 24 -4.82 1.64 7.90
N MET A 25 -3.73 0.86 7.93
CA MET A 25 -2.39 1.35 7.53
C MET A 25 -2.05 1.12 6.04
N ARG A 26 -2.78 0.26 5.32
CA ARG A 26 -2.48 -0.03 3.89
C ARG A 26 -2.78 1.09 2.92
N LYS A 27 -3.46 2.16 3.35
CA LYS A 27 -3.75 3.36 2.51
C LYS A 27 -2.68 4.45 2.60
N SER A 28 -1.46 4.13 3.02
CA SER A 28 -0.39 5.13 3.15
C SER A 28 0.28 5.51 1.84
N ILE A 29 -0.16 4.97 0.69
CA ILE A 29 0.32 5.37 -0.62
C ILE A 29 -0.41 6.64 -1.05
N VAL A 30 0.35 7.73 -1.21
CA VAL A 30 -0.18 9.00 -1.70
C VAL A 30 0.27 9.21 -3.14
N TYR A 31 -0.68 9.52 -4.02
CA TYR A 31 -0.43 9.88 -5.41
C TYR A 31 -0.93 11.29 -5.68
N ASP A 32 -0.05 12.16 -6.19
CA ASP A 32 -0.40 13.53 -6.58
C ASP A 32 -0.53 13.62 -8.11
N LYS A 33 -1.67 14.16 -8.57
CA LYS A 33 -1.94 14.40 -9.99
C LYS A 33 -0.96 15.40 -10.61
N LYS A 34 -0.39 16.30 -9.82
CA LYS A 34 0.61 17.29 -10.28
C LYS A 34 1.94 16.63 -10.60
N THR A 35 2.27 15.52 -9.94
CA THR A 35 3.51 14.76 -10.13
C THR A 35 3.19 13.31 -10.51
N PRO A 36 2.64 13.06 -11.71
CA PRO A 36 2.15 11.74 -12.12
C PRO A 36 3.24 10.67 -12.22
N ASN A 37 4.51 11.09 -12.22
CA ASN A 37 5.65 10.20 -12.41
C ASN A 37 6.10 9.52 -11.11
N VAL A 38 5.57 9.95 -9.96
CA VAL A 38 6.01 9.48 -8.64
C VAL A 38 4.83 9.18 -7.72
N PHE A 39 5.04 8.27 -6.79
CA PHE A 39 4.16 8.02 -5.65
C PHE A 39 4.92 8.26 -4.35
N TYR A 40 4.21 8.44 -3.26
CA TYR A 40 4.79 8.67 -1.94
C TYR A 40 4.41 7.55 -0.99
N CYS A 41 5.39 6.98 -0.29
CA CYS A 41 5.20 5.93 0.70
C CYS A 41 5.99 6.21 1.99
N PRO A 42 5.54 5.69 3.15
CA PRO A 42 6.29 5.81 4.40
C PRO A 42 7.53 4.91 4.40
N LEU A 43 8.60 5.36 5.08
CA LEU A 43 9.81 4.55 5.31
C LEU A 43 9.81 3.83 6.66
N ASN A 44 9.14 4.43 7.65
CA ASN A 44 9.07 3.92 9.02
C ASN A 44 7.62 3.82 9.46
N LYS A 45 7.38 3.02 10.51
CA LYS A 45 6.07 2.93 11.15
C LYS A 45 5.62 4.34 11.58
N PRO A 46 4.47 4.84 11.13
CA PRO A 46 3.95 6.11 11.61
C PRO A 46 3.64 5.98 13.10
N THR A 47 4.29 6.82 13.93
CA THR A 47 4.05 6.89 15.37
C THR A 47 2.80 7.71 15.72
N GLY A 48 2.17 8.37 14.73
CA GLY A 48 0.93 9.14 14.81
C GLY A 48 0.57 9.77 13.46
N PHE A 49 -0.63 10.34 13.33
CA PHE A 49 -1.09 11.01 12.10
C PHE A 49 -0.35 12.32 11.80
N ASP A 50 0.24 12.95 12.82
CA ASP A 50 0.78 14.31 12.73
C ASP A 50 2.15 14.40 12.03
N LYS A 51 2.85 13.27 11.85
CA LYS A 51 4.22 13.24 11.27
C LYS A 51 4.45 12.00 10.41
N LEU A 52 3.70 11.88 9.32
CA LEU A 52 3.97 10.88 8.29
C LEU A 52 5.10 11.38 7.36
N PHE A 53 6.33 10.93 7.60
CA PHE A 53 7.44 11.16 6.69
C PHE A 53 7.33 10.20 5.50
N VAL A 54 7.01 10.75 4.33
CA VAL A 54 6.91 9.99 3.08
C VAL A 54 8.09 10.32 2.16
N HIS A 55 8.52 9.33 1.37
CA HIS A 55 9.53 9.52 0.34
C HIS A 55 8.90 9.32 -1.04
N SER A 56 9.35 10.11 -2.02
CA SER A 56 8.91 9.98 -3.41
C SER A 56 9.65 8.85 -4.09
N ARG A 57 8.91 7.96 -4.76
CA ARG A 57 9.43 6.85 -5.56
C ARG A 57 8.83 6.89 -6.97
N PRO A 58 9.54 6.43 -8.02
CA PRO A 58 9.00 6.37 -9.38
C PRO A 58 7.74 5.50 -9.44
N LEU A 59 6.73 5.89 -10.21
CA LEU A 59 5.49 5.10 -10.35
C LEU A 59 5.74 3.68 -10.90
N LYS A 60 6.83 3.46 -11.66
CA LYS A 60 7.27 2.13 -12.13
C LYS A 60 7.52 1.14 -10.99
N LYS A 61 8.00 1.64 -9.84
CA LYS A 61 8.28 0.87 -8.63
C LYS A 61 7.05 0.55 -7.80
N LEU A 62 5.90 1.18 -8.07
CA LEU A 62 4.66 0.85 -7.38
C LEU A 62 4.19 -0.51 -7.88
N CYS A 63 4.07 -1.50 -6.99
CA CYS A 63 3.71 -2.88 -7.32
C CYS A 63 4.57 -3.41 -8.50
N GLU A 64 5.88 -3.42 -8.30
CA GLU A 64 6.89 -3.88 -9.25
C GLU A 64 6.74 -5.38 -9.54
N PHE A 65 6.37 -6.17 -8.54
CA PHE A 65 6.27 -7.63 -8.65
C PHE A 65 4.84 -8.13 -8.87
N ASP A 66 3.88 -7.23 -9.14
CA ASP A 66 2.46 -7.58 -9.34
C ASP A 66 1.85 -8.36 -8.16
N GLY A 67 2.32 -8.11 -6.93
CA GLY A 67 1.87 -8.83 -5.74
C GLY A 67 2.33 -10.30 -5.67
N LYS A 68 3.31 -10.69 -6.48
CA LYS A 68 3.98 -12.00 -6.41
C LYS A 68 4.93 -12.06 -5.20
N PRO A 69 5.37 -13.27 -4.78
CA PRO A 69 6.39 -13.40 -3.75
C PRO A 69 7.64 -12.60 -4.12
N LEU A 70 8.12 -11.81 -3.17
CA LEU A 70 9.32 -10.99 -3.35
C LEU A 70 10.57 -11.89 -3.35
N PRO A 71 11.59 -11.58 -4.17
CA PRO A 71 12.89 -12.24 -4.10
C PRO A 71 13.48 -12.21 -2.68
N GLU A 72 14.27 -13.22 -2.32
CA GLU A 72 14.88 -13.32 -0.97
C GLU A 72 15.84 -12.16 -0.67
N ASP A 73 16.45 -11.57 -1.70
CA ASP A 73 17.36 -10.44 -1.64
C ASP A 73 16.67 -9.08 -1.88
N TYR A 74 15.34 -9.06 -2.00
CA TYR A 74 14.61 -7.82 -2.25
C TYR A 74 14.70 -6.87 -1.06
N LYS A 75 15.25 -5.68 -1.31
CA LYS A 75 15.30 -4.61 -0.32
C LYS A 75 14.05 -3.75 -0.43
N SER A 76 13.18 -3.90 0.57
CA SER A 76 11.95 -3.13 0.74
C SER A 76 12.17 -1.63 0.50
N ASP A 77 11.53 -1.09 -0.55
CA ASP A 77 11.65 0.32 -0.94
C ASP A 77 10.78 1.25 -0.05
N CYS A 78 9.73 0.69 0.56
CA CYS A 78 8.75 1.32 1.44
C CYS A 78 8.56 0.49 2.72
N PHE A 79 8.07 1.09 3.82
CA PHE A 79 7.85 0.37 5.08
C PHE A 79 6.99 -0.88 4.88
N GLN A 80 7.49 -2.05 5.28
CA GLN A 80 6.79 -3.34 5.21
C GLN A 80 6.22 -3.69 3.82
N ASP A 81 6.94 -3.34 2.75
CA ASP A 81 6.54 -3.66 1.37
C ASP A 81 5.11 -3.17 1.03
N VAL A 82 4.71 -2.04 1.61
CA VAL A 82 3.38 -1.46 1.39
C VAL A 82 3.11 -1.20 -0.09
N ASP A 83 4.15 -0.90 -0.86
CA ASP A 83 4.17 -0.76 -2.31
C ASP A 83 3.89 -2.04 -3.11
N GLU A 84 3.97 -3.22 -2.49
CA GLU A 84 3.69 -4.53 -3.11
C GLU A 84 2.39 -5.17 -2.60
N THR A 85 1.65 -4.45 -1.76
CA THR A 85 0.35 -4.91 -1.27
C THR A 85 -0.70 -4.93 -2.37
N GLU A 86 -1.76 -5.73 -2.19
CA GLU A 86 -2.90 -5.76 -3.10
C GLU A 86 -3.51 -4.35 -3.33
N TYR A 87 -3.50 -3.50 -2.30
CA TYR A 87 -3.94 -2.11 -2.42
C TYR A 87 -3.04 -1.30 -3.36
N ALA A 88 -1.72 -1.43 -3.23
CA ALA A 88 -0.76 -0.76 -4.10
C ALA A 88 -0.93 -1.13 -5.57
N CYS A 89 -1.13 -2.42 -5.84
CA CYS A 89 -1.37 -2.92 -7.20
C CYS A 89 -2.68 -2.38 -7.79
N LYS A 90 -3.77 -2.36 -7.01
CA LYS A 90 -5.04 -1.75 -7.41
C LYS A 90 -4.88 -0.25 -7.68
N GLU A 91 -4.09 0.45 -6.87
CA GLU A 91 -3.85 1.88 -7.05
C GLU A 91 -2.98 2.16 -8.27
N LYS A 92 -1.93 1.38 -8.53
CA LYS A 92 -1.13 1.42 -9.78
C LYS A 92 -2.05 1.29 -10.99
N TYR A 93 -2.94 0.30 -11.00
CA TYR A 93 -3.90 0.09 -12.07
C TYR A 93 -4.85 1.29 -12.26
N ARG A 94 -5.34 1.86 -11.15
CA ARG A 94 -6.20 3.05 -11.18
C ARG A 94 -5.48 4.27 -11.75
N ILE A 95 -4.20 4.46 -11.40
CA ILE A 95 -3.37 5.56 -11.90
C ILE A 95 -3.09 5.36 -13.39
N MET A 96 -2.66 4.15 -13.80
CA MET A 96 -2.40 3.81 -15.20
C MET A 96 -3.62 4.07 -16.09
N LYS A 97 -4.83 3.74 -15.63
CA LYS A 97 -6.08 4.04 -16.36
C LYS A 97 -6.37 5.53 -16.54
N ARG A 98 -5.83 6.38 -15.68
CA ARG A 98 -6.07 7.84 -15.72
C ARG A 98 -5.00 8.61 -16.46
N LEU A 99 -3.82 8.00 -16.65
CA LEU A 99 -2.72 8.62 -17.40
C LEU A 99 -3.07 8.65 -18.89
N SER A 100 -2.71 9.75 -19.55
CA SER A 100 -2.76 9.82 -21.01
C SER A 100 -1.70 8.92 -21.62
N LYS A 101 -1.89 8.47 -22.88
CA LYS A 101 -0.91 7.66 -23.61
C LYS A 101 0.49 8.29 -23.59
N LYS A 102 0.58 9.60 -23.84
CA LYS A 102 1.85 10.36 -23.80
C LYS A 102 2.53 10.31 -22.42
N GLN A 103 1.77 10.36 -21.33
CA GLN A 103 2.34 10.24 -19.99
C GLN A 103 2.83 8.83 -19.70
N MET A 104 2.08 7.82 -20.11
CA MET A 104 2.48 6.42 -19.98
C MET A 104 3.75 6.13 -20.78
N ASP A 105 3.86 6.63 -22.00
CA ASP A 105 5.06 6.51 -22.85
C ASP A 105 6.27 7.18 -22.18
N ASN A 106 6.11 8.36 -21.58
CA ASN A 106 7.20 9.01 -20.84
C ASN A 106 7.61 8.26 -19.56
N LEU A 107 6.68 7.52 -18.95
CA LEU A 107 6.87 6.79 -17.68
C LEU A 107 7.51 5.41 -17.86
N PHE A 108 7.21 4.74 -18.98
CA PHE A 108 7.59 3.35 -19.24
C PHE A 108 8.34 3.14 -20.55
N GLY A 109 8.38 4.14 -21.43
CA GLY A 109 8.91 4.06 -22.80
C GLY A 109 10.40 4.36 -22.98
N ASN A 110 11.14 4.63 -21.90
CA ASN A 110 12.60 4.65 -21.96
C ASN A 110 13.16 3.36 -21.35
N ASN A 111 13.17 2.30 -22.15
CA ASN A 111 14.13 1.21 -22.01
C ASN A 111 14.66 0.91 -23.42
N ASP A 112 15.58 1.75 -23.89
CA ASP A 112 16.66 1.40 -24.82
C ASP A 112 17.97 1.88 -24.17
#